data_AF-S3CQY5-F1
#
_entry.id   AF-S3CQY5-F1
#
_cell.length_a   1.000
_cell.length_b   1.000
_cell.length_c   1.000
_cell.angle_alpha   90.00
_cell.angle_beta   90.00
_cell.angle_gamma   90.00
#
_symmetry.space_group_name_H-M   'P 1'
#
loop_
_entity.id
_entity.type
_entity.pdbx_description
1 polymer ?
#
loop_
_entity_poly.entity_id
_entity_poly.type
_entity_poly.pdbx_seq_one_letter_code
_entity_poly.pdbx_strand_id
1 'polypeptide(L)'
;MASRLLSVAVYDRGDYSRGRMRQVFEYEAYHWGLLMGPEVPAAPDFWSFDATDASEIDPVTFRMTNPTMDWLFRARDSVDLDTNSIILGRMVIGEVPEGMLFSELRDLLRAVPLPERNREPQQSCVTWTVNAVKLLQERSLVPQFDLQTFKDQVLSYGDDRIKKEEALEPSVKYYSA
;
A
#
# COMPACT_ATOMS: atom_id res chain seq x y z
N MET A 1 -19.05 15.22 -7.16
CA MET A 1 -18.57 13.92 -6.62
C MET A 1 -17.62 14.24 -5.48
N ALA A 2 -17.65 13.49 -4.38
CA ALA A 2 -16.75 13.77 -3.25
C ALA A 2 -15.29 13.52 -3.64
N SER A 3 -14.38 14.37 -3.13
CA SER A 3 -12.93 14.17 -3.23
C SER A 3 -12.56 12.84 -2.56
N ARG A 4 -11.67 12.06 -3.18
CA ARG A 4 -11.17 10.79 -2.62
C ARG A 4 -9.83 11.05 -1.97
N LEU A 5 -9.65 10.62 -0.72
CA LEU A 5 -8.36 10.70 -0.06
C LEU A 5 -7.39 9.73 -0.71
N LEU A 6 -6.18 10.20 -1.01
CA LEU A 6 -5.08 9.40 -1.50
C LEU A 6 -4.23 8.97 -0.31
N SER A 7 -4.10 7.67 -0.09
CA SER A 7 -3.39 7.13 1.08
C SER A 7 -2.42 6.02 0.71
N VAL A 8 -1.35 5.87 1.50
CA VAL A 8 -0.58 4.63 1.58
C VAL A 8 -1.24 3.73 2.63
N ALA A 9 -1.67 2.55 2.21
CA ALA A 9 -2.21 1.53 3.09
C ALA A 9 -1.09 0.57 3.53
N VAL A 10 -1.14 0.18 4.81
CA VAL A 10 -0.20 -0.75 5.43
C VAL A 10 -0.96 -2.01 5.84
N TYR A 11 -0.44 -3.16 5.43
CA TYR A 11 -1.05 -4.47 5.67
C TYR A 11 -0.11 -5.37 6.46
N ASP A 12 -0.70 -6.16 7.35
CA ASP A 12 -0.04 -7.22 8.09
C ASP A 12 0.44 -8.32 7.14
N ARG A 13 1.70 -8.74 7.29
CA ARG A 13 2.31 -9.87 6.57
C ARG A 13 2.50 -11.09 7.46
N GLY A 14 1.72 -11.23 8.53
CA GLY A 14 1.81 -12.37 9.44
C GLY A 14 3.13 -12.36 10.20
N ASP A 15 3.86 -13.47 10.17
CA ASP A 15 5.12 -13.61 10.93
C ASP A 15 6.18 -12.58 10.53
N TYR A 16 6.16 -12.09 9.28
CA TYR A 16 7.07 -11.05 8.81
C TYR A 16 6.91 -9.72 9.55
N SER A 17 5.69 -9.40 10.00
CA SER A 17 5.40 -8.15 10.70
C SER A 17 5.68 -8.21 12.20
N ARG A 18 6.18 -9.34 12.72
CA ARG A 18 6.27 -9.60 14.16
C ARG A 18 7.67 -9.99 14.62
N GLY A 19 7.94 -9.72 15.90
CA GLY A 19 9.12 -10.19 16.62
C GLY A 19 10.43 -9.91 15.88
N ARG A 20 11.29 -10.93 15.81
CA ARG A 20 12.60 -10.83 15.13
C ARG A 20 12.47 -10.57 13.64
N MET A 21 11.43 -11.10 12.97
CA MET A 21 11.29 -10.92 11.52
C MET A 21 10.99 -9.47 11.17
N ARG A 22 10.16 -8.76 11.95
CA ARG A 22 10.00 -7.31 11.80
C ARG A 22 11.37 -6.63 11.75
N GLN A 23 12.26 -6.93 12.70
CA GLN A 23 13.57 -6.28 12.78
C GLN A 23 14.48 -6.61 11.58
N VAL A 24 14.35 -7.80 11.00
CA VAL A 24 15.16 -8.23 9.84
C VAL A 24 14.65 -7.64 8.53
N PHE A 25 13.32 -7.59 8.35
CA PHE A 25 12.71 -7.12 7.10
C PHE A 25 12.51 -5.60 7.06
N GLU A 26 12.66 -4.90 8.19
CA GLU A 26 12.54 -3.44 8.29
C GLU A 26 11.29 -2.90 7.57
N TYR A 27 11.43 -2.10 6.52
CA TYR A 27 10.30 -1.55 5.76
C TYR A 27 9.43 -2.65 5.14
N GLU A 28 10.02 -3.77 4.75
CA GLU A 28 9.36 -4.90 4.08
C GLU A 28 8.62 -5.81 5.05
N ALA A 29 8.71 -5.54 6.36
CA ALA A 29 7.96 -6.25 7.39
C ALA A 29 6.44 -6.13 7.19
N TYR A 30 5.98 -5.09 6.49
CA TYR A 30 4.60 -4.87 6.12
C TYR A 30 4.44 -4.84 4.61
N HIS A 31 3.24 -5.15 4.12
CA HIS A 31 2.92 -4.93 2.72
C HIS A 31 2.36 -3.52 2.56
N TRP A 32 2.82 -2.82 1.53
CA TRP A 32 2.46 -1.43 1.28
C TRP A 32 1.75 -1.36 -0.07
N GLY A 33 0.74 -0.50 -0.14
CA GLY A 33 0.04 -0.19 -1.38
C GLY A 33 -0.61 1.18 -1.31
N LEU A 34 -1.19 1.62 -2.42
CA LEU A 34 -2.00 2.82 -2.49
C LEU A 34 -3.47 2.48 -2.36
N LEU A 35 -4.19 3.34 -1.64
CA LEU A 35 -5.61 3.22 -1.41
C LEU A 35 -6.27 4.59 -1.59
N MET A 36 -7.29 4.65 -2.45
CA MET A 36 -8.05 5.87 -2.71
C MET A 36 -9.51 5.67 -2.37
N GLY A 37 -10.09 6.55 -1.56
CA GLY A 37 -11.50 6.46 -1.20
C GLY A 37 -11.92 7.48 -0.16
N PRO A 38 -13.16 7.39 0.34
CA PRO A 38 -13.68 8.35 1.32
C PRO A 38 -12.90 8.28 2.63
N GLU A 39 -12.95 9.33 3.46
CA GLU A 39 -12.35 9.36 4.80
C GLU A 39 -12.98 8.33 5.74
N VAL A 40 -14.31 8.31 5.76
CA VAL A 40 -15.10 7.30 6.46
C VAL A 40 -15.40 6.18 5.47
N PRO A 41 -15.05 4.92 5.77
CA PRO A 41 -15.46 3.79 4.94
C PRO A 41 -16.97 3.81 4.75
N ALA A 42 -17.40 3.97 3.49
CA ALA A 42 -18.75 3.65 3.07
C ALA A 42 -18.73 2.26 2.41
N ALA A 43 -19.85 1.84 1.81
CA ALA A 43 -19.95 0.66 0.95
C ALA A 43 -18.75 0.53 -0.04
N PRO A 44 -18.52 -0.63 -0.69
CA PRO A 44 -17.30 -0.91 -1.46
C PRO A 44 -16.94 0.19 -2.48
N ASP A 45 -16.07 1.10 -2.05
CA ASP A 45 -15.78 2.34 -2.77
C ASP A 45 -14.30 2.73 -2.66
N PHE A 46 -13.44 1.77 -2.33
CA PHE A 46 -12.00 1.99 -2.37
C PHE A 46 -11.39 1.50 -3.67
N TRP A 47 -10.43 2.25 -4.18
CA TRP A 47 -9.54 1.82 -5.25
C TRP A 47 -8.21 1.42 -4.62
N SER A 48 -7.77 0.18 -4.86
CA SER A 48 -6.50 -0.31 -4.33
C SER A 48 -5.51 -0.56 -5.46
N PHE A 49 -4.26 -0.17 -5.25
CA PHE A 49 -3.16 -0.40 -6.18
C PHE A 49 -1.94 -0.89 -5.42
N ASP A 50 -1.35 -2.00 -5.84
CA ASP A 50 -0.14 -2.52 -5.23
C ASP A 50 0.71 -3.32 -6.22
N ALA A 51 2.00 -3.47 -5.89
CA ALA A 51 2.87 -4.44 -6.51
C ALA A 51 3.02 -5.63 -5.56
N THR A 52 2.82 -6.85 -6.06
CA THR A 52 2.93 -8.07 -5.26
C THR A 52 3.63 -9.17 -6.05
N ASP A 53 4.41 -9.98 -5.36
CA ASP A 53 4.95 -11.26 -5.84
C ASP A 53 4.26 -12.46 -5.17
N ALA A 54 3.15 -12.21 -4.46
CA ALA A 54 2.45 -13.22 -3.69
C ALA A 54 2.12 -14.45 -4.54
N SER A 55 2.41 -15.61 -3.96
CA SER A 55 2.03 -16.90 -4.50
C SER A 55 1.27 -17.67 -3.44
N GLU A 56 0.09 -18.14 -3.81
CA GLU A 56 -0.78 -18.94 -2.96
C GLU A 56 -0.98 -20.31 -3.59
N ILE A 57 -1.33 -21.30 -2.77
CA ILE A 57 -1.77 -22.61 -3.28
C ILE A 57 -3.25 -22.48 -3.61
N ASP A 58 -3.60 -22.65 -4.87
CA ASP A 58 -4.98 -22.78 -5.31
C ASP A 58 -5.59 -24.04 -4.65
N PRO A 59 -6.66 -23.89 -3.85
CA PRO A 59 -7.23 -25.02 -3.09
C PRO A 59 -7.95 -26.04 -3.97
N VAL A 60 -8.28 -25.70 -5.21
CA VAL A 60 -8.94 -26.58 -6.18
C VAL A 60 -7.91 -27.33 -7.00
N THR A 61 -6.91 -26.61 -7.54
CA THR A 61 -5.92 -27.20 -8.43
C THR A 61 -4.67 -27.72 -7.71
N PHE A 62 -4.50 -27.36 -6.43
CA PHE A 62 -3.30 -27.60 -5.62
C PHE A 62 -2.00 -27.11 -6.27
N ARG A 63 -2.10 -26.12 -7.16
CA ARG A 63 -0.96 -25.49 -7.83
C ARG A 63 -0.71 -24.11 -7.25
N MET A 64 0.54 -23.68 -7.30
CA MET A 64 0.90 -22.30 -6.97
C MET A 64 0.34 -21.35 -8.04
N THR A 65 -0.28 -20.26 -7.60
CA THR A 65 -0.83 -19.23 -8.49
C THR A 65 0.24 -18.35 -9.14
N ASN A 66 1.40 -18.21 -8.48
CA ASN A 66 2.56 -17.48 -8.99
C ASN A 66 3.85 -18.26 -8.63
N PRO A 67 4.07 -19.45 -9.22
CA PRO A 67 5.17 -20.34 -8.82
C PRO A 67 6.54 -19.71 -9.02
N THR A 68 6.65 -18.81 -9.99
CA THR A 68 7.86 -18.06 -10.24
C THR A 68 8.06 -16.99 -9.18
N MET A 69 7.01 -16.45 -8.55
CA MET A 69 6.97 -15.26 -7.67
C MET A 69 7.24 -13.95 -8.44
N ASP A 70 6.77 -13.86 -9.69
CA ASP A 70 6.98 -12.65 -10.49
C ASP A 70 6.24 -11.47 -9.87
N TRP A 71 6.86 -10.29 -9.92
CA TRP A 71 6.19 -9.07 -9.48
C TRP A 71 5.07 -8.74 -10.45
N LEU A 72 3.89 -8.46 -9.89
CA LEU A 72 2.67 -8.16 -10.61
C LEU A 72 2.09 -6.84 -10.08
N PHE A 73 1.67 -5.97 -10.99
CA PHE A 73 0.84 -4.81 -10.65
C PHE A 73 -0.62 -5.26 -10.52
N ARG A 74 -1.23 -4.99 -9.37
CA ARG A 74 -2.66 -5.20 -9.15
C ARG A 74 -3.35 -3.85 -8.99
N ALA A 75 -4.49 -3.73 -9.64
CA ALA A 75 -5.41 -2.61 -9.51
C ALA A 75 -6.82 -3.17 -9.33
N ARG A 76 -7.53 -2.73 -8.31
CA ARG A 76 -8.90 -3.17 -8.01
C ARG A 76 -9.77 -1.95 -7.74
N ASP A 77 -10.92 -1.91 -8.37
CA ASP A 77 -12.01 -0.99 -8.07
C ASP A 77 -12.98 -1.63 -7.06
N SER A 78 -13.73 -0.80 -6.34
CA SER A 78 -14.76 -1.22 -5.38
C SER A 78 -14.29 -2.24 -4.32
N VAL A 79 -13.14 -1.97 -3.72
CA VAL A 79 -12.62 -2.76 -2.59
C VAL A 79 -13.39 -2.44 -1.33
N ASP A 80 -13.82 -3.49 -0.62
CA ASP A 80 -14.39 -3.41 0.72
C ASP A 80 -13.28 -3.63 1.77
N LEU A 81 -13.01 -2.62 2.58
CA LEU A 81 -12.00 -2.71 3.64
C LEU A 81 -12.47 -3.54 4.84
N ASP A 82 -13.77 -3.62 5.09
CA ASP A 82 -14.32 -4.31 6.27
C ASP A 82 -14.17 -5.83 6.12
N THR A 83 -14.11 -6.32 4.88
CA THR A 83 -13.83 -7.73 4.59
C THR A 83 -12.34 -8.10 4.61
N ASN A 84 -11.45 -7.10 4.67
CA ASN A 84 -10.02 -7.30 4.53
C ASN A 84 -9.32 -7.26 5.90
N SER A 85 -9.34 -8.39 6.61
CA SER A 85 -8.87 -8.51 8.00
C SER A 85 -7.37 -8.25 8.24
N ILE A 86 -6.57 -8.06 7.17
CA ILE A 86 -5.12 -7.83 7.26
C ILE A 86 -4.71 -6.36 7.13
N ILE A 87 -5.62 -5.45 6.77
CA ILE A 87 -5.27 -4.02 6.73
C ILE A 87 -5.07 -3.47 8.15
N LEU A 88 -3.93 -2.86 8.40
CA LEU A 88 -3.61 -2.27 9.72
C LEU A 88 -4.13 -0.82 9.81
N GLY A 89 -4.05 -0.09 8.71
CA GLY A 89 -4.50 1.28 8.59
C GLY A 89 -3.98 1.94 7.32
N ARG A 90 -4.21 3.24 7.19
CA ARG A 90 -3.76 4.02 6.05
C ARG A 90 -3.30 5.42 6.46
N MET A 91 -2.27 5.89 5.76
CA MET A 91 -1.72 7.23 5.92
C MET A 91 -2.10 8.09 4.70
N VAL A 92 -2.93 9.10 4.90
CA VAL A 92 -3.38 10.06 3.89
C VAL A 92 -2.23 10.99 3.53
N ILE A 93 -1.91 11.06 2.25
CA ILE A 93 -0.81 11.85 1.70
C ILE A 93 -1.27 12.88 0.67
N GLY A 94 -2.56 12.89 0.32
CA GLY A 94 -3.12 13.84 -0.63
C GLY A 94 -4.57 13.53 -0.95
N GLU A 95 -5.05 14.12 -2.04
CA GLU A 95 -6.41 13.95 -2.54
C GLU A 95 -6.40 13.72 -4.05
N VAL A 96 -7.34 12.88 -4.51
CA VAL A 96 -7.57 12.64 -5.93
C VAL A 96 -8.47 13.77 -6.46
N PRO A 97 -8.08 14.46 -7.55
CA PRO A 97 -8.89 15.50 -8.16
C PRO A 97 -10.30 15.02 -8.51
N GLU A 98 -11.29 15.89 -8.33
CA GLU A 98 -12.66 15.59 -8.72
C GLU A 98 -12.71 15.27 -10.23
N GLY A 99 -13.35 14.15 -10.58
CA GLY A 99 -13.51 13.70 -11.96
C GLY A 99 -12.42 12.78 -12.48
N MET A 100 -11.31 12.57 -11.75
CA MET A 100 -10.32 11.56 -12.13
C MET A 100 -10.93 10.16 -12.07
N LEU A 101 -10.77 9.40 -13.15
CA LEU A 101 -11.29 8.04 -13.28
C LEU A 101 -10.31 7.01 -12.74
N PHE A 102 -10.84 5.88 -12.26
CA PHE A 102 -10.04 4.72 -11.85
C PHE A 102 -9.06 4.27 -12.96
N SER A 103 -9.52 4.25 -14.21
CA SER A 103 -8.69 3.85 -15.36
C SER A 103 -7.52 4.81 -15.60
N GLU A 104 -7.72 6.11 -15.43
CA GLU A 104 -6.67 7.12 -15.63
C GLU A 104 -5.58 6.94 -14.56
N LEU A 105 -5.98 6.79 -13.30
CA LEU A 105 -5.05 6.56 -12.20
C LEU A 105 -4.36 5.19 -12.32
N ARG A 106 -5.08 4.15 -12.73
CA ARG A 106 -4.52 2.83 -13.00
C ARG A 106 -3.43 2.91 -14.08
N ASP A 107 -3.70 3.59 -15.18
CA ASP A 107 -2.78 3.67 -16.30
C ASP A 107 -1.55 4.52 -15.95
N LEU A 108 -1.73 5.57 -15.13
CA LEU A 108 -0.62 6.32 -14.53
C LEU A 108 0.25 5.42 -13.62
N LEU A 109 -0.36 4.70 -12.68
CA LEU A 109 0.35 3.87 -11.71
C LEU A 109 0.98 2.63 -12.34
N ARG A 110 0.44 2.13 -13.45
CA ARG A 110 1.03 1.03 -14.24
C ARG A 110 2.38 1.43 -14.86
N ALA A 111 2.63 2.71 -15.06
CA ALA A 111 3.91 3.19 -15.57
C ALA A 111 5.05 3.14 -14.52
N VAL A 112 4.73 2.94 -13.24
CA VAL A 112 5.72 2.77 -12.18
C VAL A 112 6.43 1.42 -12.39
N PRO A 113 7.77 1.40 -12.52
CA PRO A 113 8.52 0.15 -12.68
C PRO A 113 8.22 -0.82 -11.54
N LEU A 114 7.90 -2.07 -11.90
CA LEU A 114 7.75 -3.14 -10.92
C LEU A 114 9.11 -3.45 -10.28
N PRO A 115 9.12 -3.93 -9.03
CA PRO A 115 10.37 -4.32 -8.38
C PRO A 115 11.12 -5.39 -9.18
N GLU A 116 12.44 -5.24 -9.24
CA GLU A 116 13.35 -6.20 -9.85
C GLU A 116 13.91 -7.13 -8.78
N ARG A 117 13.89 -8.43 -9.06
CA ARG A 117 14.44 -9.43 -8.14
C ARG A 117 15.96 -9.45 -8.17
N ASN A 118 16.56 -9.87 -7.06
CA ASN A 118 18.00 -10.06 -6.93
C ASN A 118 18.81 -8.80 -7.29
N ARG A 119 18.21 -7.62 -7.06
CA ARG A 119 18.85 -6.33 -7.26
C ARG A 119 19.42 -5.83 -5.94
N GLU A 120 20.50 -5.08 -6.01
CA GLU A 120 21.10 -4.40 -4.87
C GLU A 120 20.95 -2.88 -5.02
N PRO A 121 20.27 -2.18 -4.08
CA PRO A 121 19.54 -2.74 -2.94
C PRO A 121 18.30 -3.55 -3.36
N GLN A 122 17.88 -4.48 -2.48
CA GLN A 122 16.66 -5.28 -2.66
C GLN A 122 15.45 -4.38 -2.91
N GLN A 123 14.58 -4.81 -3.82
CA GLN A 123 13.35 -4.10 -4.17
C GLN A 123 12.11 -4.90 -3.77
N SER A 124 11.04 -4.18 -3.40
CA SER A 124 9.80 -4.77 -2.90
C SER A 124 8.57 -3.88 -3.15
N CYS A 125 7.42 -4.26 -2.61
CA CYS A 125 6.19 -3.46 -2.62
C CYS A 125 6.40 -2.06 -2.00
N VAL A 126 7.33 -1.92 -1.06
CA VAL A 126 7.76 -0.62 -0.52
C VAL A 126 8.42 0.23 -1.58
N THR A 127 9.39 -0.33 -2.33
CA THR A 127 10.06 0.37 -3.44
C THR A 127 9.05 0.85 -4.47
N TRP A 128 8.11 -0.02 -4.87
CA TRP A 128 7.06 0.35 -5.81
C TRP A 128 6.17 1.46 -5.25
N THR A 129 5.72 1.35 -4.00
CA THR A 129 4.83 2.34 -3.36
C THR A 129 5.53 3.70 -3.26
N VAL A 130 6.79 3.74 -2.87
CA VAL A 130 7.56 5.00 -2.77
C VAL A 130 7.78 5.62 -4.16
N ASN A 131 8.07 4.80 -5.18
CA ASN A 131 8.18 5.28 -6.56
C ASN A 131 6.83 5.79 -7.09
N ALA A 132 5.72 5.17 -6.70
CA ALA A 132 4.38 5.63 -7.03
C ALA A 132 4.06 6.97 -6.36
N VAL A 133 4.39 7.14 -5.06
CA VAL A 133 4.25 8.43 -4.36
C VAL A 133 5.08 9.51 -5.05
N LYS A 134 6.32 9.20 -5.44
CA LYS A 134 7.18 10.12 -6.20
C LYS A 134 6.55 10.52 -7.54
N LEU A 135 6.00 9.57 -8.30
CA LEU A 135 5.30 9.87 -9.55
C LEU A 135 4.08 10.77 -9.31
N LEU A 136 3.32 10.52 -8.25
CA LEU A 136 2.16 11.34 -7.88
C LEU A 136 2.58 12.75 -7.44
N GLN A 137 3.73 12.89 -6.76
CA GLN A 137 4.36 14.17 -6.45
C GLN A 137 4.75 14.94 -7.72
N GLU A 138 5.38 14.28 -8.70
CA GLU A 138 5.73 14.86 -10.00
C GLU A 138 4.49 15.32 -10.79
N ARG A 139 3.34 14.66 -10.59
CA ARG A 139 2.05 15.04 -11.17
C ARG A 139 1.25 16.04 -10.32
N SER A 140 1.82 16.55 -9.23
CA SER A 140 1.16 17.48 -8.30
C SER A 140 -0.14 16.93 -7.68
N LEU A 141 -0.29 15.60 -7.60
CA LEU A 141 -1.40 14.92 -6.93
C LEU A 141 -1.12 14.70 -5.44
N VAL A 142 0.16 14.70 -5.07
CA VAL A 142 0.65 14.58 -3.70
C VAL A 142 1.61 15.76 -3.44
N PRO A 143 1.53 16.45 -2.28
CA PRO A 143 2.48 17.50 -1.94
C PRO A 143 3.92 16.99 -1.89
N GLN A 144 4.88 17.89 -2.12
CA GLN A 144 6.30 17.56 -2.00
C GLN A 144 6.67 17.38 -0.51
N PHE A 145 7.34 16.27 -0.20
CA PHE A 145 7.91 15.97 1.11
C PHE A 145 9.06 14.97 0.98
N ASP A 146 9.90 14.86 2.01
CA ASP A 146 11.02 13.92 2.02
C ASP A 146 10.54 12.47 2.07
N LEU A 147 10.84 11.70 1.03
CA LEU A 147 10.39 10.31 0.89
C LEU A 147 11.04 9.38 1.91
N GLN A 148 12.23 9.69 2.41
CA GLN A 148 12.89 8.85 3.40
C GLN A 148 12.23 8.99 4.78
N THR A 149 12.01 10.22 5.23
CA THR A 149 11.24 10.54 6.44
C THR A 149 9.83 9.97 6.36
N PHE A 150 9.18 10.08 5.19
CA PHE A 150 7.88 9.46 4.95
C PHE A 150 7.91 7.94 5.17
N LYS A 151 8.89 7.23 4.58
CA LYS A 151 9.02 5.78 4.79
C LYS A 151 9.17 5.41 6.27
N ASP A 152 10.00 6.16 7.00
CA ASP A 152 10.23 5.92 8.42
C ASP A 152 8.94 6.10 9.25
N GLN A 153 8.13 7.11 8.91
CA GLN A 153 6.83 7.32 9.55
C GLN A 153 5.81 6.24 9.20
N VAL A 154 5.75 5.76 7.95
CA VAL A 154 4.85 4.67 7.56
C VAL A 154 5.22 3.36 8.26
N LEU A 155 6.52 3.07 8.40
CA LEU A 155 6.98 1.91 9.18
C LEU A 155 6.55 2.02 10.65
N SER A 156 6.85 3.16 11.29
CA SER A 156 6.44 3.40 12.68
C SER A 156 4.92 3.34 12.86
N TYR A 157 4.16 3.79 11.87
CA TYR A 157 2.70 3.69 11.87
C TYR A 157 2.24 2.23 11.82
N GLY A 158 2.84 1.40 10.96
CA GLY A 158 2.59 -0.04 10.92
C GLY A 158 2.88 -0.74 12.25
N ASP A 159 4.01 -0.40 12.88
CA ASP A 159 4.41 -0.95 14.19
C ASP A 159 3.48 -0.59 15.33
N ASP A 160 2.83 0.56 15.26
CA ASP A 160 1.81 0.91 16.23
C ASP A 160 0.48 0.23 15.92
N ARG A 161 0.03 0.28 14.66
CA ARG A 161 -1.27 -0.26 14.24
C ARG A 161 -1.38 -1.77 14.36
N ILE A 162 -0.27 -2.52 14.29
CA ILE A 162 -0.30 -3.98 14.51
C ILE A 162 -0.74 -4.37 15.93
N LYS A 163 -0.66 -3.45 16.91
CA LYS A 163 -1.15 -3.63 18.28
C LYS A 163 -2.69 -3.58 18.40
N LYS A 164 -3.40 -3.27 17.31
CA LYS A 164 -4.87 -3.26 17.20
C LYS A 164 -5.54 -2.34 18.23
N GLU A 165 -6.17 -2.90 19.26
CA GLU A 165 -6.91 -2.16 20.30
C GLU A 165 -5.99 -1.33 21.19
N GLU A 166 -4.70 -1.71 21.28
CA GLU A 166 -3.67 -0.99 22.04
C GLU A 166 -2.91 0.04 21.19
N ALA A 167 -3.27 0.19 19.91
CA ALA A 167 -2.64 1.18 19.03
C ALA A 167 -3.02 2.61 19.47
N LEU A 168 -2.01 3.49 19.50
CA LEU A 168 -2.17 4.92 19.77
C LEU A 168 -2.55 5.69 18.51
N GLU A 169 -2.12 5.20 17.36
CA GLU A 169 -2.36 5.80 16.06
C GLU A 169 -3.75 5.40 15.52
N PRO A 170 -4.49 6.34 14.91
CA PRO A 170 -5.79 6.06 14.32
C PRO A 170 -5.65 5.19 13.07
N SER A 171 -6.72 4.47 12.69
CA SER A 171 -6.77 3.66 11.46
C SER A 171 -6.65 4.49 10.18
N VAL A 172 -6.95 5.79 10.25
CA VAL A 172 -6.72 6.77 9.19
C VAL A 172 -5.90 7.91 9.81
N LYS A 173 -4.66 8.08 9.34
CA LYS A 173 -3.74 9.13 9.80
C LYS A 173 -3.40 10.08 8.66
N TYR A 174 -3.41 11.38 8.88
CA TYR A 174 -2.89 12.32 7.89
C TYR A 174 -1.37 12.46 8.05
N TYR A 175 -0.64 12.35 6.95
CA TYR A 175 0.79 12.60 6.95
C TYR A 175 1.05 14.10 7.19
N SER A 176 1.90 14.38 8.18
CA SER A 176 2.41 15.72 8.46
C SER A 176 3.93 15.68 8.33
N ALA A 177 4.44 16.42 7.34
CA ALA A 177 5.87 16.60 7.07
C ALA A 177 6.55 17.43 8.17
#